data_AF-A0A2P8H9M9-F1
#
_entry.id   AF-A0A2P8H9M9-F1
#
_cell.length_a   1.000
_cell.length_b   1.000
_cell.length_c   1.000
_cell.angle_alpha   90.00
_cell.angle_beta   90.00
_cell.angle_gamma   90.00
#
_symmetry.space_group_name_H-M   'P 1'
#
loop_
_entity.id
_entity.type
_entity.pdbx_description
1 polymer ?
#
loop_
_entity_poly.entity_id
_entity_poly.type
_entity_poly.pdbx_seq_one_letter_code
_entity_poly.pdbx_strand_id
1 'polypeptide(L)'
;MTFQRARTEEQREVRRRAILETTSAMLDEMPVAEVSLNELSRRVGLAKTAVLRYFESREAVLLDLMDDRTATWLAELEQELALGVDLGRPAVERAEQAADVLSGSLAARTVLCDLYGAQGGVLEHNVSVEVVRRHKRASLGNLAVMADLVRRYLPEVGDQAEQFCLTVLLVAGALSAYTSPPPSLLAVYESEPALAVHRIDLRTALRLAIITTLVGVLPRS
;
A
#
# COMPACT_ATOMS: atom_id res chain seq x y z
N MET A 1 -21.60 41.30 -7.12
CA MET A 1 -22.00 39.98 -6.59
C MET A 1 -20.78 39.09 -6.58
N THR A 2 -20.42 38.62 -5.39
CA THR A 2 -19.09 38.12 -5.03
C THR A 2 -18.90 36.67 -5.44
N PHE A 3 -17.70 36.34 -5.91
CA PHE A 3 -17.36 35.13 -6.65
C PHE A 3 -17.59 33.82 -5.89
N GLN A 4 -18.27 32.92 -6.61
CA GLN A 4 -18.62 31.53 -6.37
C GLN A 4 -17.41 30.58 -6.36
N ARG A 5 -16.38 30.87 -5.55
CA ARG A 5 -15.10 30.12 -5.47
C ARG A 5 -15.12 28.97 -4.45
N ALA A 6 -15.78 29.16 -3.31
CA ALA A 6 -15.89 28.12 -2.29
C ALA A 6 -16.78 26.94 -2.74
N ARG A 7 -17.83 27.23 -3.53
CA ARG A 7 -18.76 26.23 -4.07
C ARG A 7 -18.14 25.35 -5.17
N THR A 8 -16.96 25.68 -5.70
CA THR A 8 -16.33 24.97 -6.83
C THR A 8 -15.20 24.04 -6.42
N GLU A 9 -14.36 24.41 -5.44
CA GLU A 9 -13.26 23.53 -5.01
C GLU A 9 -13.75 22.42 -4.07
N GLU A 10 -14.61 22.75 -3.11
CA GLU A 10 -15.17 21.77 -2.18
C GLU A 10 -16.03 20.72 -2.91
N GLN A 11 -16.85 21.15 -3.88
CA GLN A 11 -17.60 20.23 -4.74
C GLN A 11 -16.70 19.37 -5.63
N ARG A 12 -15.56 19.93 -6.08
CA ARG A 12 -14.58 19.19 -6.86
C ARG A 12 -13.94 18.10 -6.00
N GLU A 13 -13.59 18.42 -4.75
CA GLU A 13 -12.99 17.48 -3.82
C GLU A 13 -13.97 16.40 -3.37
N VAL A 14 -15.24 16.76 -3.10
CA VAL A 14 -16.31 15.78 -2.86
C VAL A 14 -16.44 14.80 -4.02
N ARG A 15 -16.38 15.31 -5.26
CA ARG A 15 -16.49 14.43 -6.44
C ARG A 15 -15.24 13.56 -6.62
N ARG A 16 -14.06 14.10 -6.37
CA ARG A 16 -12.79 13.37 -6.41
C ARG A 16 -12.79 12.22 -5.41
N ARG A 17 -13.20 12.48 -4.17
CA ARG A 17 -13.39 11.45 -3.13
C ARG A 17 -14.38 10.38 -3.53
N ALA A 18 -15.54 10.74 -4.08
CA ALA A 18 -16.52 9.74 -4.54
C ALA A 18 -15.96 8.80 -5.63
N ILE A 19 -15.09 9.30 -6.51
CA ILE A 19 -14.40 8.48 -7.52
C ILE A 19 -13.39 7.53 -6.84
N LEU A 20 -12.62 8.02 -5.87
CA LEU A 20 -11.66 7.20 -5.11
C LEU A 20 -12.38 6.13 -4.28
N GLU A 21 -13.45 6.48 -3.57
CA GLU A 21 -14.29 5.55 -2.80
C GLU A 21 -14.91 4.47 -3.70
N THR A 22 -15.40 4.84 -4.89
CA THR A 22 -15.91 3.86 -5.86
C THR A 22 -14.80 2.94 -6.34
N THR A 23 -13.61 3.48 -6.63
CA THR A 23 -12.45 2.68 -7.06
C THR A 23 -11.97 1.76 -5.94
N SER A 24 -12.01 2.24 -4.70
CA SER A 24 -11.72 1.49 -3.49
C SER A 24 -12.63 0.27 -3.37
N ALA A 25 -13.95 0.45 -3.50
CA ALA A 25 -14.92 -0.63 -3.49
C ALA A 25 -14.76 -1.61 -4.66
N MET A 26 -14.33 -1.12 -5.84
CA MET A 26 -14.01 -2.01 -6.97
C MET A 26 -12.86 -2.95 -6.63
N LEU A 27 -11.81 -2.46 -5.97
CA LEU A 27 -10.65 -3.27 -5.61
C LEU A 27 -10.94 -4.34 -4.55
N ASP A 28 -12.04 -4.20 -3.81
CA ASP A 28 -12.51 -5.25 -2.89
C ASP A 28 -13.20 -6.40 -3.65
N GLU A 29 -13.59 -6.18 -4.91
CA GLU A 29 -14.30 -7.15 -5.76
C GLU A 29 -13.44 -7.70 -6.91
N MET A 30 -12.40 -6.98 -7.34
CA MET A 30 -11.60 -7.35 -8.51
C MET A 30 -10.12 -6.98 -8.36
N PRO A 31 -9.21 -7.70 -9.04
CA PRO A 31 -7.79 -7.38 -9.03
C PRO A 31 -7.51 -5.99 -9.61
N VAL A 32 -6.40 -5.38 -9.16
CA VAL A 32 -5.93 -4.07 -9.68
C VAL A 32 -5.93 -4.05 -11.20
N ALA A 33 -5.47 -5.12 -11.86
CA ALA A 33 -5.36 -5.26 -13.31
C ALA A 33 -6.71 -5.10 -14.06
N GLU A 34 -7.82 -5.52 -13.46
CA GLU A 34 -9.15 -5.57 -14.09
C GLU A 34 -9.95 -4.27 -13.96
N VAL A 35 -9.54 -3.39 -13.04
CA VAL A 35 -10.13 -2.05 -12.92
C VAL A 35 -10.07 -1.35 -14.28
N SER A 36 -11.14 -0.68 -14.70
CA SER A 36 -11.13 0.07 -15.96
C SER A 36 -11.88 1.39 -15.81
N LEU A 37 -11.51 2.40 -16.60
CA LEU A 37 -12.25 3.67 -16.62
C LEU A 37 -13.72 3.48 -17.01
N ASN A 38 -14.03 2.52 -17.88
CA ASN A 38 -15.40 2.27 -18.31
C ASN A 38 -16.24 1.71 -17.14
N GLU A 39 -15.70 0.74 -16.41
CA GLU A 39 -16.38 0.15 -15.25
C GLU A 39 -16.48 1.16 -14.10
N LEU A 40 -15.42 1.93 -13.85
CA LEU A 40 -15.44 3.02 -12.87
C LEU A 40 -16.52 4.04 -13.20
N SER A 41 -16.59 4.51 -14.45
CA SER A 41 -17.64 5.42 -14.94
C SER A 41 -19.05 4.87 -14.72
N ARG A 42 -19.26 3.58 -15.00
CA ARG A 42 -20.55 2.90 -14.80
C ARG A 42 -20.96 2.91 -13.32
N ARG A 43 -20.03 2.57 -12.42
CA ARG A 43 -20.30 2.44 -10.98
C ARG A 43 -20.48 3.80 -10.29
N VAL A 44 -19.66 4.80 -10.62
CA VAL A 44 -19.77 6.16 -10.06
C VAL A 44 -20.94 6.96 -10.67
N GLY A 45 -21.56 6.45 -11.74
CA GLY A 45 -22.68 7.10 -12.43
C GLY A 45 -22.26 8.35 -13.21
N LEU A 46 -21.01 8.40 -13.70
CA LEU A 46 -20.47 9.53 -14.46
C LEU A 46 -20.02 9.08 -15.85
N ALA A 47 -20.26 9.91 -16.85
CA ALA A 47 -19.66 9.70 -18.17
C ALA A 47 -18.12 9.66 -18.06
N LYS A 48 -17.48 8.85 -18.91
CA LYS A 48 -16.01 8.73 -18.96
C LYS A 48 -15.30 10.08 -19.09
N THR A 49 -15.82 10.95 -19.94
CA THR A 49 -15.30 12.33 -20.10
C THR A 49 -15.41 13.15 -18.82
N ALA A 50 -16.42 12.92 -17.98
CA ALA A 50 -16.57 13.59 -16.70
C ALA A 50 -15.55 13.09 -15.67
N VAL A 51 -15.29 11.77 -15.60
CA VAL A 51 -14.22 11.19 -14.76
C VAL A 51 -12.85 11.73 -15.17
N LEU A 52 -12.60 11.83 -16.48
CA LEU A 52 -11.34 12.33 -17.05
C LEU A 52 -11.05 13.81 -16.71
N ARG A 53 -12.03 14.57 -16.23
CA ARG A 53 -11.82 15.95 -15.72
C ARG A 53 -11.18 15.97 -14.32
N TYR A 54 -11.22 14.85 -13.60
CA TYR A 54 -10.66 14.70 -12.26
C TYR A 54 -9.35 13.91 -12.28
N PHE A 55 -9.28 12.87 -13.11
CA PHE A 55 -8.12 12.00 -13.24
C PHE A 55 -7.86 11.70 -14.71
N GLU A 56 -6.64 11.93 -15.19
CA GLU A 56 -6.32 11.81 -16.62
C GLU A 56 -6.31 10.37 -17.14
N SER A 57 -6.18 9.38 -16.26
CA SER A 57 -6.15 7.96 -16.59
C SER A 57 -6.65 7.11 -15.43
N ARG A 58 -6.82 5.81 -15.65
CA ARG A 58 -7.09 4.84 -14.57
C ARG A 58 -5.92 4.81 -13.59
N GLU A 59 -4.70 4.80 -14.11
CA GLU A 59 -3.47 4.75 -13.35
C GLU A 59 -3.35 5.97 -12.44
N ALA A 60 -3.75 7.16 -12.90
CA ALA A 60 -3.81 8.35 -12.06
C ALA A 60 -4.80 8.21 -10.89
N VAL A 61 -5.96 7.56 -11.10
CA VAL A 61 -6.90 7.25 -10.00
C VAL A 61 -6.26 6.29 -8.99
N LEU A 62 -5.61 5.24 -9.48
CA LEU A 62 -5.01 4.21 -8.63
C LEU A 62 -3.80 4.72 -7.84
N LEU A 63 -2.96 5.59 -8.42
CA LEU A 63 -1.86 6.24 -7.70
C LEU A 63 -2.37 7.16 -6.58
N ASP A 64 -3.34 8.00 -6.88
CA ASP A 64 -3.95 8.88 -5.88
C ASP A 64 -4.64 8.06 -4.76
N LEU A 65 -5.30 6.95 -5.10
CA LEU A 65 -5.90 6.02 -4.12
C LEU A 65 -4.83 5.32 -3.27
N MET A 66 -3.71 4.92 -3.87
CA MET A 66 -2.60 4.29 -3.16
C MET A 66 -2.00 5.25 -2.14
N ASP A 67 -1.78 6.51 -2.51
CA ASP A 67 -1.27 7.54 -1.60
C ASP A 67 -2.21 7.78 -0.41
N ASP A 68 -3.53 7.85 -0.66
CA ASP A 68 -4.58 8.03 0.36
C ASP A 68 -4.69 6.82 1.31
N ARG A 69 -4.71 5.60 0.76
CA ARG A 69 -4.74 4.36 1.55
C ARG A 69 -3.47 4.19 2.38
N THR A 70 -2.31 4.58 1.84
CA THR A 70 -1.05 4.56 2.60
C THR A 70 -1.10 5.52 3.78
N ALA A 71 -1.55 6.77 3.56
CA ALA A 71 -1.66 7.75 4.63
C ALA A 71 -2.63 7.27 5.74
N THR A 72 -3.78 6.71 5.35
CA THR A 72 -4.76 6.14 6.28
C THR A 72 -4.16 4.97 7.07
N TRP A 73 -3.49 4.04 6.40
CA TRP A 73 -2.83 2.92 7.06
C TRP A 73 -1.76 3.38 8.05
N LEU A 74 -0.96 4.41 7.73
CA LEU A 74 0.08 4.90 8.64
C LEU A 74 -0.50 5.48 9.94
N ALA A 75 -1.68 6.13 9.88
CA ALA A 75 -2.37 6.59 11.08
C ALA A 75 -2.84 5.44 11.96
N GLU A 76 -3.29 4.34 11.36
CA GLU A 76 -3.68 3.11 12.07
C GLU A 76 -2.45 2.38 12.63
N LEU A 77 -1.37 2.30 11.84
CA LEU A 77 -0.11 1.67 12.21
C LEU A 77 0.51 2.34 13.45
N GLU A 78 0.40 3.66 13.59
CA GLU A 78 0.87 4.36 14.80
C GLU A 78 0.23 3.79 16.07
N GLN A 79 -1.09 3.54 16.03
CA GLN A 79 -1.83 2.97 17.16
C GLN A 79 -1.48 1.49 17.36
N GLU A 80 -1.37 0.72 16.28
CA GLU A 80 -1.00 -0.69 16.34
C GLU A 80 0.41 -0.88 16.93
N LEU A 81 1.37 -0.02 16.57
CA LEU A 81 2.73 -0.05 17.14
C LEU A 81 2.73 0.36 18.61
N ALA A 82 1.94 1.36 18.99
CA ALA A 82 1.84 1.81 20.39
C ALA A 82 1.31 0.72 21.32
N LEU A 83 0.41 -0.13 20.81
CA LEU A 83 -0.14 -1.26 21.55
C LEU A 83 0.75 -2.51 21.48
N GLY A 84 1.45 -2.71 20.36
CA GLY A 84 2.16 -3.95 20.05
C GLY A 84 3.65 -3.97 20.41
N VAL A 85 4.29 -2.81 20.61
CA VAL A 85 5.73 -2.73 20.88
C VAL A 85 6.01 -2.13 22.26
N ASP A 86 6.64 -2.92 23.12
CA ASP A 86 7.03 -2.52 24.47
C ASP A 86 8.42 -1.87 24.47
N LEU A 87 8.46 -0.54 24.63
CA LEU A 87 9.68 0.27 24.64
C LEU A 87 10.67 -0.13 25.77
N GLY A 88 10.20 -0.81 26.82
CA GLY A 88 11.03 -1.31 27.91
C GLY A 88 11.84 -2.55 27.56
N ARG A 89 11.61 -3.15 26.39
CA ARG A 89 12.27 -4.40 25.97
C ARG A 89 13.61 -4.17 25.28
N PRO A 90 14.51 -5.18 25.29
CA PRO A 90 15.71 -5.17 24.48
C PRO A 90 15.43 -4.95 22.99
N ALA A 91 16.40 -4.38 22.27
CA ALA A 91 16.23 -4.00 20.86
C ALA A 91 15.76 -5.15 19.95
N VAL A 92 16.27 -6.37 20.19
CA VAL A 92 15.88 -7.56 19.41
C VAL A 92 14.42 -7.95 19.67
N GLU A 93 13.97 -7.97 20.93
CA GLU A 93 12.57 -8.25 21.27
C GLU A 93 11.62 -7.19 20.69
N ARG A 94 12.00 -5.90 20.74
CA ARG A 94 11.24 -4.84 20.07
C ARG A 94 11.18 -5.03 18.56
N ALA A 95 12.26 -5.48 17.94
CA ALA A 95 12.29 -5.72 16.51
C ALA A 95 11.36 -6.88 16.10
N GLU A 96 11.28 -7.93 16.91
CA GLU A 96 10.31 -9.02 16.73
C GLU A 96 8.87 -8.51 16.84
N GLN A 97 8.57 -7.73 17.89
CA GLN A 97 7.26 -7.11 18.08
C GLN A 97 6.87 -6.18 16.93
N ALA A 98 7.79 -5.32 16.49
CA ALA A 98 7.56 -4.43 15.35
C ALA A 98 7.35 -5.22 14.06
N ALA A 99 8.08 -6.33 13.85
CA ALA A 99 7.87 -7.22 12.71
C ALA A 99 6.49 -7.88 12.74
N ASP A 100 6.01 -8.30 13.92
CA ASP A 100 4.68 -8.85 14.12
C ASP A 100 3.57 -7.83 13.79
N VAL A 101 3.73 -6.59 14.26
CA VAL A 101 2.79 -5.48 13.97
C VAL A 101 2.80 -5.13 12.48
N LEU A 102 3.96 -4.82 11.91
CA LEU A 102 4.09 -4.41 10.51
C LEU A 102 3.54 -5.48 9.56
N SER A 103 3.93 -6.75 9.76
CA SER A 103 3.45 -7.86 8.92
C SER A 103 1.96 -8.10 9.06
N GLY A 104 1.40 -8.04 10.28
CA GLY A 104 -0.03 -8.15 10.52
C GLY A 104 -0.81 -7.02 9.84
N SER A 105 -0.34 -5.79 9.99
CA SER A 105 -0.98 -4.59 9.44
C SER A 105 -1.03 -4.63 7.89
N LEU A 106 0.08 -5.00 7.25
CA LEU A 106 0.17 -5.07 5.79
C LEU A 106 -0.62 -6.26 5.25
N ALA A 107 -0.54 -7.43 5.89
CA ALA A 107 -1.27 -8.62 5.46
C ALA A 107 -2.79 -8.45 5.56
N ALA A 108 -3.28 -7.61 6.48
CA ALA A 108 -4.69 -7.24 6.57
C ALA A 108 -5.14 -6.29 5.45
N ARG A 109 -4.21 -5.72 4.68
CA ARG A 109 -4.45 -4.70 3.64
C ARG A 109 -3.91 -5.16 2.29
N THR A 110 -4.30 -6.36 1.86
CA THR A 110 -3.83 -7.01 0.61
C THR A 110 -3.94 -6.12 -0.62
N VAL A 111 -5.05 -5.39 -0.77
CA VAL A 111 -5.24 -4.43 -1.88
C VAL A 111 -4.17 -3.34 -1.90
N LEU A 112 -3.74 -2.83 -0.74
CA LEU A 112 -2.65 -1.85 -0.67
C LEU A 112 -1.34 -2.49 -1.14
N CYS A 113 -1.06 -3.73 -0.72
CA CYS A 113 0.11 -4.47 -1.21
C CYS A 113 0.04 -4.66 -2.74
N ASP A 114 -1.11 -5.02 -3.30
CA ASP A 114 -1.28 -5.18 -4.74
C ASP A 114 -1.03 -3.88 -5.52
N LEU A 115 -1.44 -2.73 -4.96
CA LEU A 115 -1.13 -1.42 -5.54
C LEU A 115 0.39 -1.16 -5.58
N TYR A 116 1.11 -1.47 -4.49
CA TYR A 116 2.58 -1.40 -4.48
C TYR A 116 3.22 -2.34 -5.50
N GLY A 117 2.69 -3.57 -5.64
CA GLY A 117 3.16 -4.55 -6.64
C GLY A 117 2.95 -4.07 -8.08
N ALA A 118 1.86 -3.33 -8.34
CA ALA A 118 1.55 -2.77 -9.65
C ALA A 118 2.24 -1.43 -9.94
N GLN A 119 2.69 -0.70 -8.91
CA GLN A 119 3.17 0.69 -9.02
C GLN A 119 4.26 0.85 -10.08
N GLY A 120 5.40 0.17 -9.89
CA GLY A 120 6.58 0.35 -10.74
C GLY A 120 6.45 -0.30 -12.12
N GLY A 121 5.62 -1.34 -12.27
CA GLY A 121 5.45 -2.08 -13.52
C GLY A 121 4.32 -1.57 -14.42
N VAL A 122 3.33 -0.90 -13.85
CA VAL A 122 2.08 -0.53 -14.56
C VAL A 122 1.71 0.92 -14.29
N LEU A 123 1.53 1.31 -13.03
CA LEU A 123 0.89 2.58 -12.68
C LEU A 123 1.74 3.80 -13.06
N GLU A 124 3.06 3.71 -12.92
CA GLU A 124 3.99 4.81 -13.24
C GLU A 124 4.26 5.01 -14.75
N HIS A 125 3.78 4.11 -15.62
CA HIS A 125 4.08 4.14 -17.07
C HIS A 125 3.06 4.92 -17.92
N ASN A 126 1.78 4.95 -17.52
CA ASN A 126 0.68 5.50 -18.34
C ASN A 126 0.09 6.78 -17.74
N VAL A 127 0.94 7.64 -17.22
CA VAL A 127 0.57 8.89 -16.55
C VAL A 127 1.48 10.02 -16.98
N SER A 128 1.00 11.25 -16.86
CA SER A 128 1.78 12.45 -17.10
C SER A 128 2.88 12.62 -16.05
N VAL A 129 3.91 13.38 -16.42
CA VAL A 129 4.99 13.77 -15.51
C VAL A 129 4.46 14.50 -14.26
N GLU A 130 3.37 15.26 -14.38
CA GLU A 130 2.80 15.97 -13.24
C GLU A 130 2.12 15.01 -12.25
N VAL A 131 1.43 13.98 -12.73
CA VAL A 131 0.86 12.93 -11.87
C VAL A 131 1.97 12.17 -11.16
N VAL A 132 3.02 11.74 -11.88
CA VAL A 132 4.18 11.08 -11.26
C VAL A 132 4.82 11.97 -10.21
N ARG A 133 5.00 13.27 -10.50
CA ARG A 133 5.59 14.22 -9.57
C ARG A 133 4.76 14.36 -8.29
N ARG A 134 3.43 14.46 -8.40
CA ARG A 134 2.54 14.54 -7.25
C ARG A 134 2.61 13.28 -6.42
N HIS A 135 2.51 12.13 -7.09
CA HIS A 135 2.60 10.81 -6.46
C HIS A 135 3.93 10.63 -5.71
N LYS A 136 5.08 10.91 -6.33
CA LYS A 136 6.38 10.81 -5.66
C LYS A 136 6.49 11.71 -4.43
N ARG A 137 5.92 12.92 -4.45
CA ARG A 137 5.91 13.80 -3.26
C ARG A 137 5.08 13.20 -2.12
N ALA A 138 3.90 12.68 -2.43
CA ALA A 138 3.04 12.02 -1.44
C ALA A 138 3.73 10.76 -0.89
N SER A 139 4.30 9.93 -1.76
CA SER A 139 5.05 8.72 -1.40
C SER A 139 6.25 9.03 -0.49
N LEU A 140 7.04 10.07 -0.77
CA LEU A 140 8.14 10.49 0.10
C LEU A 140 7.65 10.99 1.46
N GLY A 141 6.54 11.73 1.49
CA GLY A 141 5.90 12.15 2.74
C GLY A 141 5.44 10.96 3.59
N ASN A 142 4.74 10.00 2.97
CA ASN A 142 4.30 8.77 3.63
C ASN A 142 5.48 7.93 4.12
N LEU A 143 6.54 7.80 3.31
CA LEU A 143 7.73 7.05 3.69
C LEU A 143 8.45 7.70 4.88
N ALA A 144 8.54 9.02 4.93
CA ALA A 144 9.10 9.75 6.06
C ALA A 144 8.30 9.51 7.34
N VAL A 145 6.96 9.57 7.27
CA VAL A 145 6.07 9.26 8.41
C VAL A 145 6.29 7.84 8.90
N MET A 146 6.34 6.86 8.01
CA MET A 146 6.59 5.46 8.37
C MET A 146 7.96 5.29 9.04
N ALA A 147 9.00 5.93 8.50
CA ALA A 147 10.34 5.88 9.05
C ALA A 147 10.42 6.52 10.45
N ASP A 148 9.69 7.61 10.70
CA ASP A 148 9.57 8.23 12.03
C ASP A 148 8.88 7.32 13.03
N LEU A 149 7.80 6.63 12.62
CA LEU A 149 7.16 5.62 13.45
C LEU A 149 8.14 4.49 13.81
N VAL A 150 8.85 3.94 12.83
CA VAL A 150 9.85 2.89 13.07
C VAL A 150 10.95 3.37 14.02
N ARG A 151 11.52 4.57 13.80
CA ARG A 151 12.57 5.15 14.67
C ARG A 151 12.10 5.36 16.10
N ARG A 152 10.81 5.68 16.31
CA ARG A 152 10.25 5.85 17.66
C ARG A 152 10.33 4.57 18.49
N TYR A 153 10.10 3.42 17.86
CA TYR A 153 10.10 2.11 18.53
C TYR A 153 11.42 1.35 18.39
N LEU A 154 12.25 1.70 17.42
CA LEU A 154 13.53 1.09 17.09
C LEU A 154 14.57 2.17 16.73
N PRO A 155 15.00 3.00 17.70
CA PRO A 155 15.99 4.05 17.45
C PRO A 155 17.31 3.50 16.91
N GLU A 156 17.63 2.24 17.20
CA GLU A 156 18.82 1.53 16.72
C GLU A 156 18.89 1.40 15.18
N VAL A 157 17.76 1.48 14.50
CA VAL A 157 17.70 1.47 13.02
C VAL A 157 18.32 2.75 12.44
N GLY A 158 18.24 3.86 13.17
CA GLY A 158 18.85 5.14 12.80
C GLY A 158 18.51 5.61 11.39
N ASP A 159 19.54 6.01 10.64
CA ASP A 159 19.43 6.55 9.28
C ASP A 159 18.94 5.51 8.24
N GLN A 160 18.97 4.22 8.58
CA GLN A 160 18.51 3.15 7.68
C GLN A 160 16.98 3.00 7.67
N ALA A 161 16.25 3.71 8.52
CA ALA A 161 14.81 3.51 8.69
C ALA A 161 14.01 3.77 7.41
N GLU A 162 14.39 4.78 6.63
CA GLU A 162 13.71 5.08 5.36
C GLU A 162 13.91 3.96 4.33
N GLN A 163 15.15 3.49 4.16
CA GLN A 163 15.47 2.38 3.26
C GLN A 163 14.82 1.06 3.71
N PHE A 164 14.77 0.82 5.02
CA PHE A 164 14.05 -0.31 5.60
C PHE A 164 12.56 -0.24 5.24
N CYS A 165 11.89 0.89 5.50
CA CYS A 165 10.47 1.05 5.20
C CYS A 165 10.18 0.86 3.70
N LEU A 166 11.01 1.44 2.83
CA LEU A 166 10.89 1.25 1.38
C LEU A 166 11.01 -0.23 1.01
N THR A 167 12.00 -0.93 1.58
CA THR A 167 12.20 -2.36 1.35
C THR A 167 10.98 -3.17 1.79
N VAL A 168 10.40 -2.85 2.96
CA VAL A 168 9.19 -3.53 3.46
C VAL A 168 8.01 -3.34 2.49
N LEU A 169 7.77 -2.13 2.00
CA LEU A 169 6.68 -1.85 1.06
C LEU A 169 6.88 -2.57 -0.29
N LEU A 170 8.10 -2.57 -0.82
CA LEU A 170 8.44 -3.28 -2.06
C LEU A 170 8.27 -4.80 -1.90
N VAL A 171 8.74 -5.36 -0.79
CA VAL A 171 8.57 -6.79 -0.48
C VAL A 171 7.10 -7.14 -0.32
N ALA A 172 6.30 -6.28 0.33
CA ALA A 172 4.87 -6.49 0.46
C ALA A 172 4.17 -6.57 -0.90
N GLY A 173 4.48 -5.65 -1.81
CA GLY A 173 3.95 -5.69 -3.17
C GLY A 173 4.44 -6.87 -4.01
N ALA A 174 5.70 -7.27 -3.84
CA ALA A 174 6.23 -8.45 -4.52
C ALA A 174 5.58 -9.75 -4.01
N LEU A 175 5.39 -9.89 -2.69
CA LEU A 175 4.79 -11.07 -2.09
C LEU A 175 3.30 -11.19 -2.40
N SER A 176 2.55 -10.08 -2.46
CA SER A 176 1.10 -10.13 -2.68
C SER A 176 0.73 -10.80 -4.00
N ALA A 177 1.55 -10.63 -5.04
CA ALA A 177 1.40 -11.30 -6.34
C ALA A 177 1.39 -12.85 -6.27
N TYR A 178 1.91 -13.44 -5.19
CA TYR A 178 1.95 -14.89 -4.98
C TYR A 178 0.86 -15.40 -4.02
N THR A 179 0.07 -14.51 -3.42
CA THR A 179 -0.92 -14.88 -2.39
C THR A 179 -2.25 -15.35 -2.98
N SER A 180 -2.56 -14.94 -4.21
CA SER A 180 -3.75 -15.34 -4.96
C SER A 180 -3.36 -16.12 -6.22
N PRO A 181 -2.95 -17.40 -6.09
CA PRO A 181 -2.54 -18.21 -7.22
C PRO A 181 -3.69 -18.39 -8.23
N PRO A 182 -3.41 -18.41 -9.55
CA PRO A 182 -4.43 -18.61 -10.56
C PRO A 182 -5.08 -20.01 -10.46
N PRO A 183 -6.31 -20.20 -10.99
CA PRO A 183 -7.02 -21.49 -10.91
C PRO A 183 -6.21 -22.68 -11.44
N SER A 184 -5.39 -22.47 -12.47
CA SER A 184 -4.50 -23.50 -13.02
C SER A 184 -3.44 -23.96 -12.01
N LEU A 185 -2.87 -23.04 -11.23
CA LEU A 185 -1.87 -23.37 -10.21
C LEU A 185 -2.52 -24.02 -8.98
N LEU A 186 -3.72 -23.57 -8.60
CA LEU A 186 -4.52 -24.22 -7.56
C LEU A 186 -4.85 -25.67 -7.91
N ALA A 187 -5.28 -25.94 -9.14
CA ALA A 187 -5.56 -27.30 -9.60
C ALA A 187 -4.35 -28.23 -9.49
N VAL A 188 -3.13 -27.72 -9.78
CA VAL A 188 -1.88 -28.47 -9.59
C VAL A 188 -1.60 -28.75 -8.12
N TYR A 189 -1.81 -27.77 -7.23
CA TYR A 189 -1.62 -27.96 -5.80
C TYR A 189 -2.62 -28.96 -5.20
N GLU A 190 -3.84 -29.02 -5.74
CA GLU A 190 -4.87 -29.99 -5.35
C GLU A 190 -4.53 -31.40 -5.85
N SER A 191 -4.05 -31.56 -7.09
CA SER A 191 -3.70 -32.87 -7.64
C SER A 191 -2.37 -33.42 -7.09
N GLU A 192 -1.40 -32.55 -6.84
CA GLU A 192 -0.06 -32.89 -6.37
C GLU A 192 0.35 -32.00 -5.19
N PRO A 193 -0.11 -32.29 -3.95
CA PRO A 193 0.16 -31.45 -2.77
C PRO A 193 1.65 -31.22 -2.47
N ALA A 194 2.53 -32.13 -2.90
CA ALA A 194 3.98 -31.97 -2.78
C ALA A 194 4.52 -30.77 -3.59
N LEU A 195 3.80 -30.28 -4.59
CA LEU A 195 4.16 -29.10 -5.39
C LEU A 195 3.68 -27.78 -4.76
N ALA A 196 2.84 -27.84 -3.71
CA ALA A 196 2.34 -26.66 -3.00
C ALA A 196 3.36 -26.04 -2.02
N VAL A 197 4.62 -26.49 -2.04
CA VAL A 197 5.71 -26.02 -1.15
C VAL A 197 5.99 -24.52 -1.25
N HIS A 198 5.60 -23.88 -2.35
CA HIS A 198 5.75 -22.44 -2.58
C HIS A 198 4.46 -21.65 -2.36
N ARG A 199 3.43 -22.23 -1.73
CA ARG A 199 2.25 -21.47 -1.34
C ARG A 199 2.63 -20.51 -0.22
N ILE A 200 2.63 -19.22 -0.55
CA ILE A 200 3.03 -18.15 0.37
C ILE A 200 1.84 -17.72 1.22
N ASP A 201 2.01 -17.78 2.55
CA ASP A 201 1.18 -17.01 3.47
C ASP A 201 1.78 -15.61 3.61
N LEU A 202 1.01 -14.58 3.26
CA LEU A 202 1.50 -13.20 3.16
C LEU A 202 2.09 -12.71 4.47
N ARG A 203 1.35 -12.91 5.58
CA ARG A 203 1.76 -12.44 6.91
C ARG A 203 3.05 -13.11 7.34
N THR A 204 3.13 -14.44 7.21
CA THR A 204 4.31 -15.21 7.61
C THR A 204 5.53 -14.80 6.79
N ALA A 205 5.39 -14.67 5.47
CA ALA A 205 6.48 -14.27 4.59
C ALA A 205 6.94 -12.83 4.85
N LEU A 206 6.00 -11.90 5.04
CA LEU A 206 6.30 -10.52 5.42
C LEU A 206 7.05 -10.45 6.74
N ARG A 207 6.55 -11.15 7.77
CA ARG A 207 7.16 -11.16 9.10
C ARG A 207 8.62 -11.62 9.01
N LEU A 208 8.88 -12.71 8.28
CA LEU A 208 10.22 -13.25 8.08
C LEU A 208 11.15 -12.25 7.38
N ALA A 209 10.69 -11.63 6.29
CA ALA A 209 11.45 -10.63 5.56
C ALA A 209 11.75 -9.39 6.42
N ILE A 210 10.75 -8.91 7.17
CA ILE A 210 10.86 -7.75 8.04
C ILE A 210 11.87 -8.02 9.16
N ILE A 211 11.73 -9.13 9.91
CA ILE A 211 12.63 -9.42 11.04
C ILE A 211 14.06 -9.67 10.56
N THR A 212 14.23 -10.34 9.41
CA THR A 212 15.55 -10.58 8.84
C THR A 212 16.23 -9.26 8.44
N THR A 213 15.47 -8.32 7.89
CA THR A 213 15.98 -6.99 7.56
C THR A 213 16.30 -6.19 8.82
N LEU A 214 15.40 -6.18 9.82
CA LEU A 214 15.64 -5.49 11.09
C LEU A 214 16.89 -6.01 11.80
N VAL A 215 17.01 -7.32 12.00
CA VAL A 215 18.20 -7.93 12.62
C VAL A 215 19.47 -7.66 11.82
N GLY A 216 19.38 -7.56 10.48
CA GLY A 216 20.50 -7.19 9.62
C GLY A 216 20.94 -5.74 9.77
N VAL A 217 20.02 -4.83 10.10
CA VAL A 217 20.26 -3.39 10.25
C VAL A 217 20.63 -2.98 11.68
N LEU A 218 20.16 -3.73 12.69
CA LEU A 218 20.49 -3.47 14.08
C LEU A 218 22.02 -3.58 14.31
N PRO A 219 22.61 -2.71 15.15
CA PRO A 219 24.02 -2.77 15.47
C PRO A 219 24.39 -4.17 15.98
N ARG A 220 25.40 -4.80 15.36
CA ARG A 220 25.97 -6.04 15.88
C ARG A 220 26.83 -5.67 17.08
N SER A 221 26.47 -6.22 18.24
CA SER A 221 27.29 -6.18 19.46
C SER A 221 28.66 -6.80 19.24
#